data_AF-A0A1I1UTJ0-F1
#
_entry.id   AF-A0A1I1UTJ0-F1
#
_cell.length_a   1.000
_cell.length_b   1.000
_cell.length_c   1.000
_cell.angle_alpha   90.00
_cell.angle_beta   90.00
_cell.angle_gamma   90.00
#
_symmetry.space_group_name_H-M   'P 1'
#
loop_
_entity.id
_entity.type
_entity.pdbx_description
1 polymer ?
#
loop_
_entity_poly.entity_id
_entity_poly.type
_entity_poly.pdbx_seq_one_letter_code
_entity_poly.pdbx_strand_id
1 'polypeptide(L)'
;MSHEKTLYVSVSNKSLDTEASMNEQLEVRGTEKELEKLRQMLEHLQHDDEVTQFRAPIPYKSADHDKATDQFNEDLLKLYQVIYNLGTVETKAHIHNMNILNKLKDTDYEYPGYER
;
A
#
# COMPACT_ATOMS: atom_id res chain seq x y z
N MET A 1 -27.65 -8.42 -10.32
CA MET A 1 -26.83 -9.24 -9.42
C MET A 1 -25.38 -8.81 -9.62
N SER A 2 -24.75 -8.24 -8.60
CA SER A 2 -23.33 -7.88 -8.66
C SER A 2 -22.53 -9.18 -8.51
N HIS A 3 -21.75 -9.54 -9.52
CA HIS A 3 -20.88 -10.72 -9.44
C HIS A 3 -19.57 -10.30 -8.77
N GLU A 4 -19.24 -10.99 -7.68
CA GLU A 4 -17.94 -10.82 -7.02
C GLU A 4 -16.88 -11.66 -7.75
N LYS A 5 -15.68 -11.09 -7.90
CA LYS A 5 -14.52 -11.77 -8.47
C LYS A 5 -13.43 -11.87 -7.41
N THR A 6 -12.63 -12.92 -7.48
CA THR A 6 -11.43 -13.08 -6.66
C THR A 6 -10.23 -12.69 -7.50
N LEU A 7 -9.39 -11.81 -6.97
CA LEU A 7 -8.14 -11.35 -7.59
C LEU A 7 -7.03 -11.33 -6.54
N TYR A 8 -5.79 -11.23 -7.01
CA TYR A 8 -4.59 -11.25 -6.19
C TYR A 8 -3.85 -9.92 -6.34
N VAL A 9 -3.58 -9.27 -5.22
CA VAL A 9 -2.93 -7.96 -5.19
C VAL A 9 -1.45 -8.13 -4.88
N SER A 10 -0.58 -7.54 -5.70
CA SER A 10 0.82 -7.31 -5.35
C SER A 10 1.01 -5.82 -5.09
N VAL A 11 1.20 -5.44 -3.82
CA VAL A 11 1.46 -4.03 -3.46
C VAL A 11 2.81 -3.59 -3.99
N SER A 12 3.84 -4.45 -3.89
CA SER A 12 5.20 -4.15 -4.37
C SER A 12 5.26 -3.92 -5.87
N ASN A 13 4.55 -4.74 -6.67
CA ASN A 13 4.51 -4.60 -8.12
C ASN A 13 3.38 -3.69 -8.60
N LYS A 14 2.55 -3.18 -7.67
CA LYS A 14 1.37 -2.36 -7.95
C LYS A 14 0.42 -3.03 -8.96
N SER A 15 0.25 -4.34 -8.85
CA SER A 15 -0.52 -5.16 -9.79
C SER A 15 -1.74 -5.82 -9.16
N LEU A 16 -2.72 -6.12 -10.01
CA LEU A 16 -3.91 -6.87 -9.67
C LEU A 16 -4.08 -7.99 -10.71
N ASP A 17 -3.90 -9.23 -10.26
CA ASP A 17 -3.79 -10.40 -11.12
C ASP A 17 -4.96 -11.38 -10.89
N THR A 18 -5.33 -12.15 -11.92
CA THR A 18 -6.38 -13.17 -11.83
C THR A 18 -5.89 -14.49 -11.23
N GLU A 19 -4.58 -14.69 -11.19
CA GLU A 19 -3.93 -15.90 -10.71
C GLU A 19 -2.94 -15.57 -9.60
N ALA A 20 -2.83 -16.47 -8.63
CA ALA A 20 -1.84 -16.36 -7.57
C ALA A 20 -0.44 -16.61 -8.16
N SER A 21 0.46 -15.65 -7.97
CA SER A 21 1.88 -15.79 -8.24
C SER A 21 2.60 -16.40 -7.04
N MET A 22 3.87 -16.80 -7.21
CA MET A 22 4.71 -17.34 -6.13
C MET A 22 5.12 -16.29 -5.08
N ASN A 23 4.93 -15.00 -5.37
CA ASN A 23 5.35 -13.89 -4.50
C ASN A 23 4.22 -13.43 -3.56
N GLU A 24 4.57 -12.64 -2.54
CA GLU A 24 3.66 -12.06 -1.52
C GLU A 24 2.44 -11.37 -2.13
N GLN A 25 1.37 -12.13 -2.35
CA GLN A 25 0.11 -11.65 -2.91
C GLN A 25 -1.01 -11.75 -1.88
N LEU A 26 -1.86 -10.73 -1.90
CA LEU A 26 -3.01 -10.61 -1.01
C LEU A 26 -4.27 -10.96 -1.80
N GLU A 27 -4.97 -12.02 -1.39
CA GLU A 27 -6.23 -12.40 -2.02
C GLU A 27 -7.35 -11.44 -1.60
N VAL A 28 -8.06 -10.87 -2.58
CA VAL A 28 -9.20 -9.97 -2.40
C VAL A 28 -10.41 -10.44 -3.17
N ARG A 29 -11.60 -10.14 -2.64
CA ARG A 29 -12.89 -10.46 -3.25
C ARG A 29 -13.78 -9.23 -3.22
N GLY A 30 -14.38 -8.91 -4.35
CA GLY A 30 -15.27 -7.76 -4.45
C GLY A 30 -15.95 -7.67 -5.79
N THR A 31 -16.86 -6.71 -5.89
CA THR A 31 -17.53 -6.37 -7.15
C THR A 31 -16.55 -5.75 -8.15
N GLU A 32 -16.91 -5.76 -9.42
CA GLU A 32 -16.13 -5.14 -10.49
C GLU A 32 -15.76 -3.68 -10.17
N LYS A 33 -16.68 -2.91 -9.57
CA LYS A 33 -16.43 -1.51 -9.18
C LYS A 33 -15.40 -1.38 -8.06
N GLU A 34 -15.42 -2.28 -7.08
CA GLU A 34 -14.48 -2.25 -5.97
C GLU A 34 -13.07 -2.65 -6.41
N LEU A 35 -12.98 -3.66 -7.28
CA LEU A 35 -11.72 -4.13 -7.85
C LEU A 35 -11.13 -3.10 -8.84
N GLU A 36 -11.97 -2.43 -9.63
CA GLU A 36 -11.54 -1.32 -10.49
C GLU A 36 -11.01 -0.15 -9.67
N LYS A 37 -11.69 0.21 -8.56
CA LYS A 37 -11.19 1.24 -7.64
C LYS A 37 -9.83 0.86 -7.06
N LEU A 38 -9.66 -0.40 -6.65
CA LEU A 38 -8.38 -0.89 -6.13
C LEU A 38 -7.28 -0.78 -7.20
N ARG A 39 -7.59 -1.12 -8.45
CA ARG A 39 -6.68 -0.98 -9.59
C ARG A 39 -6.22 0.47 -9.79
N GLN A 40 -7.16 1.41 -9.80
CA GLN A 40 -6.86 2.84 -9.96
C GLN A 40 -5.94 3.37 -8.84
N MET A 41 -6.10 2.87 -7.61
CA MET A 41 -5.22 3.25 -6.50
C MET A 41 -3.79 2.74 -6.69
N LEU A 42 -3.62 1.52 -7.22
CA LEU A 42 -2.29 0.97 -7.52
C LEU A 42 -1.62 1.73 -8.67
N GLU A 43 -2.37 2.04 -9.73
CA GLU A 43 -1.88 2.84 -10.87
C GLU A 43 -1.46 4.25 -10.45
N HIS A 44 -2.24 4.89 -9.56
CA HIS A 44 -1.88 6.20 -9.01
C HIS A 44 -0.55 6.17 -8.25
N LEU A 45 -0.34 5.18 -7.39
CA LEU A 45 0.92 4.98 -6.67
C LEU A 45 2.09 4.67 -7.61
N GLN A 46 1.84 4.02 -8.74
CA GLN A 46 2.87 3.72 -9.73
C GLN A 46 3.36 5.00 -10.41
N HIS A 47 2.43 5.87 -10.79
CA HIS A 47 2.74 7.14 -11.43
C HIS A 47 3.47 8.11 -10.49
N ASP A 48 3.09 8.13 -9.21
CA ASP A 48 3.74 8.98 -8.20
C ASP A 48 5.19 8.54 -7.90
N ASP A 49 5.47 7.22 -7.95
CA ASP A 49 6.83 6.68 -7.88
C ASP A 49 7.67 7.12 -9.07
N GLU A 50 7.13 7.05 -10.30
CA GLU A 50 7.84 7.52 -11.50
C GLU A 50 8.18 9.00 -11.41
N VAL A 51 7.23 9.85 -10.98
CA VAL A 51 7.44 11.29 -10.79
C VAL A 51 8.46 11.57 -9.68
N THR A 52 8.46 10.78 -8.60
CA THR A 52 9.39 10.93 -7.48
C THR A 52 10.79 10.41 -7.83
N GLN A 53 10.93 9.38 -8.66
CA GLN A 53 12.22 8.89 -9.17
C GLN A 53 12.94 9.90 -10.10
N PHE A 54 12.22 10.83 -10.73
CA PHE A 54 12.83 11.94 -11.46
C PHE A 54 13.41 13.04 -10.55
N ARG A 55 13.12 13.02 -9.24
CA ARG A 55 13.90 13.78 -8.25
C ARG A 55 15.17 12.99 -7.94
N ALA A 56 16.23 13.25 -8.73
CA ALA A 56 17.58 12.77 -8.42
C ALA A 56 17.92 13.01 -6.94
N PRO A 57 18.65 12.11 -6.27
CA PRO A 57 18.92 12.26 -4.84
C PRO A 57 19.80 13.48 -4.61
N ILE A 58 19.23 14.55 -4.08
CA ILE A 58 20.00 15.60 -3.42
C ILE A 58 20.17 15.12 -1.98
N PRO A 59 21.38 14.70 -1.56
CA PRO A 59 21.59 14.21 -0.21
C PRO A 59 21.72 15.42 0.72
N TYR A 60 20.61 15.99 1.18
CA TYR A 60 20.68 17.00 2.24
C TYR A 60 19.40 17.03 3.10
N LYS A 61 19.45 16.28 4.21
CA LYS A 61 19.11 16.80 5.54
C LYS A 61 17.74 17.50 5.70
N SER A 62 16.67 16.96 5.11
CA SER A 62 15.27 17.38 5.38
C SER A 62 14.28 16.29 4.94
N ALA A 63 14.57 15.02 5.22
CA ALA A 63 13.59 13.93 5.04
C ALA A 63 12.54 13.90 6.17
N ASP A 64 12.77 14.69 7.23
CA ASP A 64 11.80 14.95 8.27
C ASP A 64 10.87 16.07 7.76
N HIS A 65 9.59 15.73 7.51
CA HIS A 65 8.49 16.63 7.14
C HIS A 65 8.39 17.13 5.68
N ASP A 66 8.78 16.33 4.66
CA ASP A 66 8.30 16.63 3.29
C ASP A 66 6.86 16.14 3.14
N LYS A 67 5.95 17.05 2.78
CA LYS A 67 4.53 16.76 2.49
C LYS A 67 4.35 15.64 1.47
N ALA A 68 5.33 15.43 0.58
CA ALA A 68 5.32 14.33 -0.37
C ALA A 68 5.38 12.95 0.32
N THR A 69 6.17 12.82 1.39
CA THR A 69 6.26 11.57 2.17
C THR A 69 4.96 11.31 2.94
N ASP A 70 4.37 12.35 3.53
CA ASP A 70 3.09 12.24 4.26
C ASP A 70 1.97 11.81 3.31
N GLN A 71 1.88 12.43 2.13
CA GLN A 71 0.90 12.08 1.10
C GLN A 71 1.05 10.63 0.63
N PHE A 72 2.28 10.20 0.37
CA PHE A 72 2.58 8.81 -0.02
C PHE A 72 2.17 7.81 1.07
N ASN A 73 2.48 8.10 2.34
CA ASN A 73 2.08 7.27 3.48
C ASN A 73 0.55 7.21 3.63
N GLU A 74 -0.15 8.33 3.46
CA GLU A 74 -1.61 8.37 3.47
C GLU A 74 -2.22 7.51 2.36
N ASP A 75 -1.67 7.55 1.15
CA ASP A 75 -2.21 6.81 0.01
C ASP A 75 -1.92 5.32 0.12
N LEU A 76 -0.76 4.92 0.64
CA LEU A 76 -0.49 3.55 1.05
C LEU A 76 -1.43 3.08 2.16
N LEU A 77 -1.69 3.93 3.17
CA LEU A 77 -2.62 3.60 4.26
C LEU A 77 -4.03 3.35 3.72
N LYS A 78 -4.52 4.21 2.82
CA LYS A 78 -5.82 4.03 2.15
C LYS A 78 -5.84 2.74 1.33
N LEU A 79 -4.77 2.44 0.59
CA LEU A 79 -4.65 1.20 -0.18
C LEU A 79 -4.77 -0.03 0.72
N TYR A 80 -3.98 -0.11 1.78
CA TYR A 80 -4.02 -1.23 2.72
C TYR A 80 -5.37 -1.36 3.43
N GLN A 81 -6.07 -0.26 3.71
CA GLN A 81 -7.44 -0.33 4.26
C GLN A 81 -8.43 -0.94 3.26
N VAL A 82 -8.35 -0.58 1.98
CA VAL A 82 -9.21 -1.16 0.94
C VAL A 82 -8.90 -2.64 0.76
N ILE A 83 -7.63 -3.02 0.69
CA ILE A 83 -7.21 -4.42 0.61
C ILE A 83 -7.68 -5.19 1.85
N TYR A 84 -7.57 -4.61 3.05
CA TYR A 84 -8.07 -5.23 4.27
C TYR A 84 -9.57 -5.47 4.20
N ASN A 85 -10.36 -4.50 3.70
CA ASN A 85 -11.81 -4.63 3.62
C ASN A 85 -12.25 -5.72 2.63
N LEU A 86 -11.64 -5.74 1.44
CA LEU A 86 -11.91 -6.72 0.38
C LEU A 86 -11.19 -8.06 0.61
N GLY A 87 -10.25 -8.12 1.53
CA GLY A 87 -9.37 -9.26 1.76
C GLY A 87 -10.09 -10.46 2.37
N THR A 88 -9.56 -11.65 2.05
CA THR A 88 -9.90 -12.88 2.77
C THR A 88 -9.47 -12.81 4.24
N VAL A 89 -9.88 -13.81 5.02
CA VAL A 89 -9.44 -13.95 6.43
C VAL A 89 -7.92 -14.01 6.53
N GLU A 90 -7.26 -14.70 5.61
CA GLU A 90 -5.80 -14.82 5.55
C GLU A 90 -5.15 -13.47 5.23
N THR A 91 -5.66 -12.75 4.23
CA THR A 91 -5.20 -11.39 3.88
C THR A 91 -5.33 -10.43 5.06
N LYS A 92 -6.49 -10.44 5.74
CA LYS A 92 -6.73 -9.60 6.93
C LYS A 92 -5.75 -9.94 8.05
N ALA A 93 -5.56 -11.23 8.34
CA ALA A 93 -4.62 -11.68 9.35
C ALA A 93 -3.18 -11.28 9.00
N HIS A 94 -2.78 -11.41 7.74
CA HIS A 94 -1.46 -11.01 7.27
C HIS A 94 -1.21 -9.51 7.47
N ILE A 95 -2.12 -8.65 6.99
CA ILE A 95 -2.02 -7.18 7.15
C ILE A 95 -2.00 -6.78 8.63
N HIS A 96 -2.82 -7.44 9.46
CA HIS A 96 -2.83 -7.22 10.90
C HIS A 96 -1.48 -7.58 11.54
N ASN A 97 -0.92 -8.74 11.20
CA ASN A 97 0.36 -9.21 11.72
C ASN A 97 1.55 -8.34 11.29
N MET A 98 1.51 -7.76 10.09
CA MET A 98 2.51 -6.79 9.63
C MET A 98 2.50 -5.49 10.47
N ASN A 99 1.37 -5.23 11.16
CA ASN A 99 1.08 -4.00 11.90
C ASN A 99 1.21 -2.73 11.03
N ILE A 100 0.98 -2.87 9.71
CA ILE A 100 1.26 -1.81 8.74
C ILE A 100 0.31 -0.62 8.86
N LEU A 101 -0.96 -0.86 9.23
CA LEU A 101 -1.97 0.19 9.41
C LEU A 101 -1.64 1.13 10.57
N ASN A 102 -0.95 0.64 11.59
CA ASN A 102 -0.51 1.47 12.72
C ASN A 102 0.80 2.18 12.38
N LYS A 103 1.78 1.48 11.78
CA LYS A 103 3.05 2.07 11.34
C LYS A 103 2.89 3.24 10.37
N LEU A 104 1.91 3.16 9.46
CA LEU A 104 1.63 4.24 8.51
C LEU A 104 0.85 5.41 9.12
N LYS A 105 0.19 5.22 10.28
CA LYS A 105 -0.48 6.28 11.04
C LYS A 105 0.45 6.97 12.02
N ASP A 106 1.40 6.22 12.54
CA ASP A 106 2.39 6.66 13.54
C ASP A 106 3.71 6.95 12.82
N THR A 107 3.70 8.01 12.00
CA THR A 107 4.91 8.50 11.31
C THR A 107 5.87 9.19 12.27
N ASP A 108 5.40 9.54 13.47
CA ASP A 108 6.18 10.07 14.59
C ASP A 108 6.83 8.94 15.39
N TYR A 109 7.49 8.01 14.69
CA TYR A 109 8.36 7.04 15.35
C TYR A 109 9.53 7.82 15.97
N GLU A 110 9.32 8.36 17.18
CA GLU A 110 10.39 8.74 18.09
C GLU A 110 11.17 7.45 18.36
N TYR A 111 12.14 7.14 17.51
CA TYR A 111 13.21 6.24 17.88
C TYR A 111 13.90 6.92 19.06
N PRO A 112 13.82 6.41 20.31
CA PRO A 112 14.85 6.73 21.27
C PRO A 112 16.14 6.30 20.59
N GLY A 113 16.93 7.29 20.18
CA GLY A 113 18.18 7.07 19.49
C GLY A 113 18.99 6.03 20.27
N TYR A 114 19.84 5.29 19.57
CA TYR A 114 20.89 4.53 20.21
C TYR A 114 21.76 5.52 21.01
N GLU A 115 21.37 5.80 22.25
CA GLU A 115 22.22 6.44 23.24
C GLU A 115 23.36 5.46 23.46
N ARG A 116 24.53 5.81 22.94
CA ARG A 116 25.80 5.19 23.29
C ARG A 116 26.41 5.93 24.47
#